data_AF-A0A2G9TFR0-F1
#
_entry.id   AF-A0A2G9TFR0-F1
#
_cell.length_a   1.000
_cell.length_b   1.000
_cell.length_c   1.000
_cell.angle_alpha   90.00
_cell.angle_beta   90.00
_cell.angle_gamma   90.00
#
_symmetry.space_group_name_H-M   'P 1'
#
loop_
_entity.id
_entity.type
_entity.pdbx_description
1 polymer ?
#
loop_
_entity_poly.entity_id
_entity_poly.type
_entity_poly.pdbx_seq_one_letter_code
_entity_poly.pdbx_strand_id
1 'polypeptide(L)'
;MTDVKVHNAFDFAQHVIEIPSNHTEREAKQIGYYQWVPFILAAQAILFYLPVVIWRSVYESSGFKVKAICDTCSMHANMDEGTRQKNMKTIAAFLVQEHSVALVKAGKARRLTSGSYITIVYVIVKFLYALNAIFQFIFLKNVLGVKSYTWGLDVSLDLWNGREWPETGNFPRITMCDYDVRVLGNLHRHTVQCVLMINMFNEKIFVALWYWLCIMLIVR
;
A
#
# COMPACT_ATOMS: atom_id res chain seq x y z
N MET A 1 16.27 53.73 -20.51
CA MET A 1 16.14 53.99 -19.06
C MET A 1 17.09 53.04 -18.36
N THR A 2 18.05 53.58 -17.64
CA THR A 2 19.13 52.85 -16.97
C THR A 2 18.57 51.92 -15.90
N ASP A 3 18.84 50.63 -16.03
CA ASP A 3 18.45 49.60 -15.07
C ASP A 3 19.29 49.74 -13.81
N VAL A 4 18.69 50.31 -12.76
CA VAL A 4 19.34 50.45 -11.45
C VAL A 4 19.21 49.10 -10.74
N LYS A 5 20.29 48.30 -10.76
CA LYS A 5 20.33 47.04 -9.99
C LYS A 5 20.23 47.37 -8.49
N VAL A 6 19.08 47.05 -7.90
CA VAL A 6 18.84 47.16 -6.46
C VAL A 6 19.66 46.08 -5.75
N HIS A 7 20.70 46.49 -5.01
CA HIS A 7 21.65 45.60 -4.35
C HIS A 7 21.04 44.66 -3.28
N ASN A 8 19.78 44.88 -2.90
CA ASN A 8 19.04 44.08 -1.92
C ASN A 8 17.80 43.38 -2.52
N ALA A 9 17.65 43.38 -3.85
CA ALA A 9 16.58 42.62 -4.49
C ALA A 9 16.96 41.13 -4.50
N PHE A 10 16.06 40.29 -3.99
CA PHE A 10 16.19 38.84 -4.11
C PHE A 10 16.11 38.49 -5.61
N ASP A 11 17.24 38.09 -6.20
CA ASP A 11 17.33 37.77 -7.62
C ASP A 11 16.69 36.40 -7.89
N PHE A 12 15.41 36.43 -8.24
CA PHE A 12 14.68 35.23 -8.67
C PHE A 12 15.33 34.55 -9.89
N ALA A 13 16.14 35.28 -10.68
CA ALA A 13 16.77 34.77 -11.90
C ALA A 13 18.03 33.93 -11.64
N GLN A 14 18.69 34.08 -10.49
CA GLN A 14 19.93 33.35 -10.18
C GLN A 14 19.75 31.81 -10.07
N HIS A 15 18.51 31.33 -9.90
CA HIS A 15 18.18 29.91 -9.78
C HIS A 15 17.24 29.41 -10.90
N VAL A 16 17.09 30.16 -11.99
CA VAL A 16 16.20 29.76 -13.09
C VAL A 16 16.85 28.62 -13.87
N ILE A 17 16.30 27.42 -13.69
CA ILE A 17 16.54 26.27 -14.56
C ILE A 17 16.17 26.72 -15.99
N GLU A 18 17.11 26.62 -16.93
CA GLU A 18 16.85 26.95 -18.34
C GLU A 18 15.67 26.10 -18.86
N ILE A 19 14.59 26.78 -19.20
CA ILE A 19 13.37 26.13 -19.70
C ILE A 19 13.57 25.89 -21.20
N PRO A 20 13.54 24.63 -21.68
CA PRO A 20 13.70 24.36 -23.10
C PRO A 20 12.59 25.07 -23.88
N SER A 21 12.97 25.78 -24.94
CA SER A 21 12.02 26.51 -25.81
C SER A 21 11.11 25.56 -26.59
N ASN A 22 11.54 24.32 -26.78
CA ASN A 22 10.80 23.28 -27.48
C ASN A 22 9.64 22.75 -26.62
N HIS A 23 8.40 23.05 -27.02
CA HIS A 23 7.20 22.65 -26.29
C HIS A 23 7.05 21.14 -26.11
N THR A 24 7.44 20.34 -27.11
CA THR A 24 7.33 18.87 -27.06
C THR A 24 8.19 18.28 -25.94
N GLU A 25 9.38 18.86 -25.70
CA GLU A 25 10.27 18.42 -24.61
C GLU A 25 9.71 18.79 -23.23
N ARG A 26 8.99 19.91 -23.14
CA ARG A 26 8.34 20.35 -21.90
C ARG A 26 7.19 19.42 -21.55
N GLU A 27 6.38 19.04 -22.53
CA GLU A 27 5.26 18.10 -22.37
C GLU A 27 5.77 16.69 -21.98
N ALA A 28 6.87 16.23 -22.58
CA ALA A 28 7.46 14.94 -22.24
C ALA A 28 7.96 14.85 -20.78
N LYS A 29 8.32 16.00 -20.17
CA LYS A 29 8.76 16.09 -18.76
C LYS A 29 7.63 16.52 -17.81
N GLN A 30 6.38 16.54 -18.27
CA GLN A 30 5.25 16.93 -17.45
C GLN A 30 5.03 15.95 -16.29
N ILE A 31 4.90 16.52 -15.08
CA ILE A 31 4.70 15.74 -13.86
C ILE A 31 3.20 15.68 -13.57
N GLY A 32 2.58 14.52 -13.72
CA GLY A 32 1.14 14.30 -13.48
C GLY A 32 0.80 13.23 -12.44
N TYR A 33 1.80 12.46 -11.96
CA TYR A 33 1.56 11.30 -11.09
C TYR A 33 0.93 11.66 -9.74
N TYR A 34 1.19 12.87 -9.21
CA TYR A 34 0.73 13.28 -7.87
C TYR A 34 -0.79 13.33 -7.75
N GLN A 35 -1.52 13.50 -8.86
CA GLN A 35 -2.98 13.46 -8.89
C GLN A 35 -3.52 12.05 -8.59
N TRP A 36 -2.75 11.02 -8.94
CA TRP A 36 -3.14 9.62 -8.81
C TRP A 36 -2.70 9.00 -7.48
N VAL A 37 -1.78 9.63 -6.75
CA VAL A 37 -1.22 9.10 -5.50
C VAL A 37 -2.30 8.67 -4.50
N PRO A 38 -3.34 9.46 -4.19
CA PRO A 38 -4.38 9.04 -3.23
C PRO A 38 -5.11 7.76 -3.66
N PHE A 39 -5.42 7.63 -4.96
CA PHE A 39 -6.09 6.45 -5.51
C PHE A 39 -5.18 5.22 -5.49
N ILE A 40 -3.89 5.42 -5.79
CA ILE A 40 -2.87 4.37 -5.71
C ILE A 40 -2.78 3.86 -4.26
N LEU A 41 -2.64 4.75 -3.28
CA LEU A 41 -2.56 4.37 -1.86
C LEU A 41 -3.84 3.66 -1.39
N ALA A 42 -5.01 4.12 -1.82
CA ALA A 42 -6.27 3.45 -1.53
C ALA A 42 -6.33 2.04 -2.13
N ALA A 43 -5.88 1.87 -3.38
CA ALA A 43 -5.80 0.56 -4.01
C ALA A 43 -4.81 -0.37 -3.29
N GLN A 44 -3.67 0.14 -2.85
CA GLN A 44 -2.72 -0.63 -2.03
C GLN A 44 -3.35 -1.11 -0.71
N ALA A 45 -4.09 -0.23 -0.02
CA ALA A 45 -4.78 -0.58 1.21
C ALA A 45 -5.84 -1.68 0.98
N ILE A 46 -6.62 -1.58 -0.10
CA ILE A 46 -7.61 -2.60 -0.48
C ILE A 46 -6.92 -3.93 -0.76
N LEU A 47 -5.84 -3.93 -1.54
CA LEU A 47 -5.07 -5.14 -1.84
C LEU A 47 -4.52 -5.80 -0.57
N PHE A 48 -4.05 -5.03 0.42
CA PHE A 48 -3.66 -5.57 1.73
C PHE A 48 -4.81 -6.18 2.52
N TYR A 49 -6.04 -5.71 2.30
CA TYR A 49 -7.23 -6.21 2.96
C TYR A 49 -7.80 -7.47 2.28
N LEU A 50 -7.56 -7.71 0.99
CA LEU A 50 -8.13 -8.86 0.27
C LEU A 50 -7.86 -10.23 0.93
N PRO A 51 -6.63 -10.57 1.38
CA PRO A 51 -6.38 -11.89 1.95
C PRO A 51 -7.18 -12.14 3.25
N VAL A 52 -7.49 -11.11 4.05
CA VAL A 52 -8.32 -11.28 5.25
C VAL A 52 -9.77 -11.51 4.90
N VAL A 53 -10.28 -10.85 3.86
CA VAL A 53 -11.65 -11.04 3.38
C VAL A 53 -11.82 -12.45 2.81
N ILE A 54 -10.85 -12.91 2.01
CA ILE A 54 -10.83 -14.28 1.48
C ILE A 54 -10.83 -15.28 2.63
N TRP A 55 -9.97 -15.11 3.63
CA TRP A 55 -9.94 -15.98 4.80
C TRP A 55 -11.28 -16.01 5.54
N ARG A 56 -11.86 -14.84 5.84
CA ARG A 56 -13.14 -14.74 6.57
C ARG A 56 -14.28 -15.40 5.80
N SER A 57 -14.39 -15.13 4.50
CA SER A 57 -15.42 -15.70 3.63
C SER A 57 -15.31 -17.24 3.55
N VAL A 58 -14.10 -17.76 3.33
CA VAL A 58 -13.88 -19.22 3.30
C VAL A 58 -14.11 -19.86 4.66
N TYR A 59 -13.69 -19.20 5.74
CA TYR A 59 -13.91 -19.67 7.11
C TYR A 59 -15.40 -19.72 7.47
N GLU A 60 -16.18 -18.70 7.12
CA GLU A 60 -17.64 -18.68 7.34
C GLU A 60 -18.35 -19.77 6.52
N SER A 61 -17.94 -19.96 5.26
CA SER A 61 -18.48 -21.02 4.39
C SER A 61 -18.06 -22.43 4.81
N SER A 62 -17.00 -22.59 5.60
CA SER A 62 -16.50 -23.90 6.00
C SER A 62 -17.39 -24.60 7.04
N GLY A 63 -18.31 -23.87 7.69
CA GLY A 63 -19.21 -24.40 8.72
C GLY A 63 -18.52 -24.75 10.04
N PHE A 64 -17.20 -24.84 10.06
CA PHE A 64 -16.41 -25.26 11.20
C PHE A 64 -15.92 -24.03 11.99
N LYS A 65 -16.62 -23.72 13.08
CA LYS A 65 -16.28 -22.57 13.94
C LYS A 65 -15.16 -22.94 14.92
N VAL A 66 -13.94 -23.15 14.41
CA VAL A 66 -12.72 -23.43 15.22
C VAL A 66 -12.63 -22.47 16.40
N LYS A 67 -12.83 -21.17 16.14
CA LYS A 67 -12.79 -20.12 17.15
C LYS A 67 -13.79 -20.35 18.28
N ALA A 68 -15.04 -20.71 17.95
CA ALA A 68 -16.06 -20.98 18.97
C ALA A 68 -15.71 -22.21 19.81
N ILE A 69 -15.09 -23.24 19.22
CA ILE A 69 -14.63 -24.42 19.95
C ILE A 69 -13.48 -24.04 20.90
N CYS A 70 -12.47 -23.32 20.42
CA CYS A 70 -11.36 -22.83 21.25
C CYS A 70 -11.85 -21.91 22.37
N ASP A 71 -12.78 -21.00 22.08
CA ASP A 71 -13.37 -20.09 23.07
C ASP A 71 -14.13 -20.91 24.12
N THR A 72 -14.94 -21.90 23.71
CA THR A 72 -15.68 -22.80 24.62
C THR A 72 -14.75 -23.64 25.49
N CYS A 73 -13.62 -24.12 24.94
CA CYS A 73 -12.60 -24.87 25.70
C CYS A 73 -11.86 -23.98 26.72
N SER A 74 -11.59 -22.73 26.37
CA SER A 74 -10.85 -21.78 27.22
C SER A 74 -11.71 -21.02 28.23
N MET A 75 -13.03 -21.26 28.27
CA MET A 75 -13.92 -20.63 29.25
C MET A 75 -13.52 -20.95 30.70
N HIS A 76 -13.40 -19.92 31.54
CA HIS A 76 -13.17 -20.08 32.99
C HIS A 76 -14.26 -20.90 33.69
N ALA A 77 -15.47 -20.95 33.14
CA ALA A 77 -16.56 -21.80 33.65
C ALA A 77 -16.26 -23.31 33.56
N ASN A 78 -15.28 -23.74 32.75
CA ASN A 78 -14.83 -25.14 32.69
C ASN A 78 -14.01 -25.58 33.91
N MET A 79 -13.73 -24.68 34.86
CA MET A 79 -13.13 -25.03 36.14
C MET A 79 -14.07 -25.88 37.01
N ASP A 80 -15.38 -25.72 36.83
CA ASP A 80 -16.40 -26.55 37.46
C ASP A 80 -16.62 -27.85 36.65
N GLU A 81 -16.57 -28.99 37.33
CA GLU A 81 -16.64 -30.34 36.74
C GLU A 81 -17.97 -30.56 35.98
N GLY A 82 -19.09 -30.09 36.55
CA GLY A 82 -20.42 -30.27 35.96
C GLY A 82 -20.60 -29.45 34.69
N THR A 83 -20.07 -28.24 34.67
CA THR A 83 -20.10 -27.34 33.50
C THR A 83 -19.16 -27.81 32.40
N ARG A 84 -17.97 -28.30 32.76
CA ARG A 84 -17.00 -28.88 31.83
C ARG A 84 -17.55 -30.08 31.07
N GLN A 85 -18.21 -31.01 31.77
CA GLN A 85 -18.82 -32.21 31.18
C GLN A 85 -19.90 -31.84 30.14
N LYS A 86 -20.72 -30.82 30.42
CA LYS A 86 -21.73 -30.31 29.48
C LYS A 86 -21.09 -29.71 28.23
N ASN A 87 -20.11 -28.82 28.41
CA ASN A 87 -19.40 -28.17 27.30
C ASN A 87 -18.66 -29.20 26.44
N MET A 88 -18.03 -30.19 27.07
CA MET A 88 -17.33 -31.27 26.35
C MET A 88 -18.29 -32.15 25.55
N LYS A 89 -19.49 -32.47 26.07
CA LYS A 89 -20.53 -33.16 25.29
C LYS A 89 -20.99 -32.35 24.09
N THR A 90 -21.18 -31.04 24.25
CA THR A 90 -21.57 -30.15 23.14
C THR A 90 -20.48 -30.11 22.06
N ILE A 91 -19.21 -29.99 22.44
CA ILE A 91 -18.08 -30.02 21.48
C ILE A 91 -17.98 -31.37 20.78
N ALA A 92 -18.12 -32.47 21.51
CA ALA A 92 -18.09 -33.82 20.96
C ALA A 92 -19.24 -34.06 19.97
N ALA A 93 -20.45 -33.57 20.27
CA ALA A 93 -21.60 -33.64 19.37
C ALA A 93 -21.33 -32.89 18.06
N PHE A 94 -20.74 -31.68 18.13
CA PHE A 94 -20.35 -30.93 16.92
C PHE A 94 -19.29 -31.66 16.08
N LEU A 95 -18.27 -32.25 16.70
CA LEU A 95 -17.21 -33.00 15.99
C LEU A 95 -17.75 -34.28 15.32
N VAL A 96 -18.64 -35.01 16.01
CA VAL A 96 -19.24 -36.25 15.47
C VAL A 96 -20.21 -35.95 14.34
N GLN A 97 -21.02 -34.90 14.47
CA GLN A 97 -21.94 -34.47 13.42
C GLN A 97 -21.18 -34.14 12.13
N GLU A 98 -20.06 -33.43 12.22
CA GLU A 98 -19.21 -33.14 11.06
C GLU A 98 -18.59 -34.40 10.44
N HIS A 99 -18.07 -35.33 11.27
CA HIS A 99 -17.54 -36.60 10.76
C HIS A 99 -18.60 -37.39 9.97
N SER A 100 -19.86 -37.36 10.42
CA SER A 100 -20.98 -38.02 9.74
C SER A 100 -21.39 -37.33 8.44
N VAL A 101 -21.44 -35.99 8.41
CA VAL A 101 -21.81 -35.21 7.22
C VAL A 101 -20.73 -35.27 6.14
N ALA A 102 -19.44 -35.27 6.53
CA ALA A 102 -18.33 -35.47 5.61
C ALA A 102 -18.37 -36.84 4.92
N LEU A 103 -18.93 -37.85 5.60
CA LEU A 103 -19.04 -39.23 5.11
C LEU A 103 -20.18 -39.40 4.09
N VAL A 104 -21.27 -38.64 4.24
CA VAL A 104 -22.47 -38.71 3.38
C VAL A 104 -22.35 -37.80 2.14
N LYS A 105 -21.74 -36.61 2.28
CA LYS A 105 -21.78 -35.58 1.24
C LYS A 105 -20.62 -35.61 0.25
N ALA A 106 -19.61 -36.46 0.45
CA ALA A 106 -18.45 -36.49 -0.43
C ALA A 106 -17.83 -37.88 -0.54
N GLY A 107 -17.77 -38.40 -1.76
CA GLY A 107 -17.00 -39.61 -2.07
C GLY A 107 -15.52 -39.50 -1.68
N LYS A 108 -14.79 -40.62 -1.86
CA LYS A 108 -13.40 -40.89 -1.41
C LYS A 108 -12.41 -39.70 -1.36
N ALA A 109 -12.53 -38.70 -2.24
CA ALA A 109 -11.67 -37.52 -2.31
C ALA A 109 -11.71 -36.59 -1.07
N ARG A 110 -12.85 -36.48 -0.36
CA ARG A 110 -12.95 -35.61 0.84
C ARG A 110 -12.62 -36.33 2.15
N ARG A 111 -12.45 -37.65 2.08
CA ARG A 111 -12.14 -38.52 3.23
C ARG A 111 -10.74 -38.29 3.79
N LEU A 112 -9.79 -37.84 2.96
CA LEU A 112 -8.44 -37.46 3.37
C LEU A 112 -8.34 -36.00 3.86
N THR A 113 -9.35 -35.16 3.60
CA THR A 113 -9.23 -33.70 3.71
C THR A 113 -10.19 -33.06 4.71
N SER A 114 -11.06 -33.81 5.39
CA SER A 114 -12.04 -33.22 6.33
C SER A 114 -11.40 -32.36 7.45
N GLY A 115 -10.28 -32.83 8.04
CA GLY A 115 -9.47 -32.03 8.98
C GLY A 115 -8.41 -31.15 8.33
N SER A 116 -7.88 -31.55 7.16
CA SER A 116 -6.82 -30.82 6.46
C SER A 116 -7.32 -29.67 5.58
N TYR A 117 -8.61 -29.57 5.28
CA TYR A 117 -9.12 -28.53 4.37
C TYR A 117 -8.91 -27.14 4.95
N ILE A 118 -9.26 -26.94 6.22
CA ILE A 118 -9.12 -25.64 6.90
C ILE A 118 -7.64 -25.28 7.08
N THR A 119 -6.79 -26.27 7.40
CA THR A 119 -5.35 -26.04 7.53
C THR A 119 -4.69 -25.74 6.19
N ILE A 120 -5.07 -26.43 5.11
CA ILE A 120 -4.60 -26.13 3.75
C ILE A 120 -5.03 -24.73 3.31
N VAL A 121 -6.31 -24.37 3.50
CA VAL A 121 -6.82 -23.03 3.19
C VAL A 121 -6.06 -21.96 4.00
N TYR A 122 -5.81 -22.21 5.28
CA TYR A 122 -5.06 -21.31 6.14
C TYR A 122 -3.63 -21.08 5.62
N VAL A 123 -2.92 -22.16 5.26
CA VAL A 123 -1.57 -22.08 4.68
C VAL A 123 -1.59 -21.33 3.34
N ILE A 124 -2.57 -21.58 2.47
CA ILE A 124 -2.73 -20.86 1.19
C ILE A 124 -2.95 -19.36 1.43
N VAL A 125 -3.81 -18.99 2.38
CA VAL A 125 -4.05 -17.60 2.74
C VAL A 125 -2.76 -16.96 3.27
N LYS A 126 -1.98 -17.65 4.11
CA LYS A 126 -0.69 -17.15 4.60
C LYS A 126 0.30 -16.92 3.46
N PHE A 127 0.36 -17.85 2.51
CA PHE A 127 1.15 -17.67 1.30
C PHE A 127 0.68 -16.48 0.46
N LEU A 128 -0.64 -16.27 0.34
CA LEU A 128 -1.22 -15.11 -0.34
C LEU A 128 -0.84 -13.78 0.34
N TYR A 129 -0.75 -13.74 1.68
CA TYR A 129 -0.25 -12.56 2.40
C TYR A 129 1.22 -12.27 2.05
N ALA A 130 2.08 -13.28 2.01
CA ALA A 130 3.49 -13.12 1.66
C ALA A 130 3.67 -12.65 0.20
N LEU A 131 2.95 -13.26 -0.74
CA LEU A 131 2.94 -12.83 -2.14
C LEU A 131 2.45 -11.40 -2.30
N ASN A 132 1.40 -11.01 -1.58
CA ASN A 132 0.89 -9.65 -1.62
C ASN A 132 1.93 -8.64 -1.09
N ALA A 133 2.63 -8.96 -0.01
CA ALA A 133 3.69 -8.08 0.51
C ALA A 133 4.81 -7.86 -0.53
N ILE A 134 5.26 -8.93 -1.21
CA ILE A 134 6.27 -8.85 -2.28
C ILE A 134 5.73 -8.04 -3.46
N PHE A 135 4.51 -8.31 -3.90
CA PHE A 135 3.86 -7.58 -4.99
C PHE A 135 3.77 -6.08 -4.69
N GLN A 136 3.38 -5.71 -3.47
CA GLN A 136 3.28 -4.31 -3.05
C GLN A 136 4.62 -3.59 -3.07
N PHE A 137 5.70 -4.29 -2.72
CA PHE A 137 7.06 -3.76 -2.78
C PHE A 137 7.51 -3.49 -4.23
N ILE A 138 7.24 -4.43 -5.14
CA ILE A 138 7.50 -4.27 -6.58
C ILE A 138 6.64 -3.16 -7.17
N PHE A 139 5.36 -3.11 -6.78
CA PHE A 139 4.42 -2.10 -7.23
C PHE A 139 4.87 -0.70 -6.80
N LEU A 140 5.30 -0.52 -5.56
CA LEU A 140 5.86 0.74 -5.07
C LEU A 140 7.06 1.20 -5.92
N LYS A 141 8.03 0.31 -6.18
CA LYS A 141 9.17 0.61 -7.05
C LYS A 141 8.73 1.11 -8.43
N ASN A 142 7.75 0.44 -9.03
CA ASN A 142 7.27 0.78 -10.37
C ASN A 142 6.51 2.12 -10.39
N VAL A 143 5.69 2.40 -9.36
CA VAL A 143 4.97 3.68 -9.23
C VAL A 143 5.93 4.86 -9.10
N LEU A 144 7.01 4.70 -8.33
CA LEU A 144 8.01 5.75 -8.17
C LEU A 144 8.96 5.87 -9.37
N GLY A 145 9.00 4.88 -10.26
CA GLY A 145 9.91 4.88 -11.42
C GLY A 145 11.39 4.77 -11.04
N VAL A 146 11.69 4.25 -9.85
CA VAL A 146 13.06 4.18 -9.31
C VAL A 146 13.76 2.89 -9.71
N LYS A 147 15.09 2.97 -9.92
CA LYS A 147 15.90 1.82 -10.34
C LYS A 147 16.18 0.84 -9.21
N SER A 148 16.36 1.35 -7.99
CA SER A 148 16.82 0.58 -6.82
C SER A 148 15.66 0.20 -5.90
N TYR A 149 15.70 -1.02 -5.37
CA TYR A 149 14.79 -1.48 -4.31
C TYR A 149 15.08 -0.83 -2.95
N THR A 150 16.31 -0.37 -2.75
CA THR A 150 16.81 0.33 -1.55
C THR A 150 16.54 1.83 -1.55
N TRP A 151 15.77 2.33 -2.53
CA TRP A 151 15.51 3.76 -2.71
C TRP A 151 15.05 4.47 -1.41
N GLY A 152 14.25 3.79 -0.57
CA GLY A 152 13.79 4.38 0.70
C GLY A 152 14.93 4.66 1.69
N LEU A 153 15.99 3.84 1.71
CA LEU A 153 17.19 4.11 2.53
C LEU A 153 17.99 5.27 1.96
N ASP A 154 18.20 5.28 0.65
CA ASP A 154 18.98 6.32 -0.04
C ASP A 154 18.38 7.70 0.24
N VAL A 155 17.06 7.83 0.05
CA VAL A 155 16.33 9.09 0.32
C VAL A 155 16.29 9.44 1.81
N SER A 156 16.23 8.46 2.70
CA SER A 156 16.27 8.72 4.14
C SER A 156 17.63 9.24 4.60
N LEU A 157 18.71 8.70 4.02
CA LEU A 157 20.08 9.18 4.25
C LEU A 157 20.29 10.57 3.65
N ASP A 158 19.77 10.83 2.46
CA ASP A 158 19.80 12.17 1.86
C ASP A 158 19.09 13.20 2.75
N LEU A 159 17.91 12.83 3.25
CA LEU A 159 17.11 13.69 4.13
C LEU A 159 17.79 13.93 5.49
N TRP A 160 18.44 12.91 6.07
CA TRP A 160 19.20 13.05 7.31
C TRP A 160 20.42 13.98 7.14
N ASN A 161 21.06 13.92 5.98
CA ASN A 161 22.19 14.79 5.65
C ASN A 161 21.76 16.20 5.20
N GLY A 162 20.46 16.50 5.19
CA GLY A 162 19.92 17.80 4.79
C GLY A 162 19.97 18.05 3.27
N ARG A 163 20.19 17.01 2.44
CA ARG A 163 20.10 17.12 0.99
C ARG A 163 18.65 17.13 0.56
N GLU A 164 18.20 18.23 -0.03
CA GLU A 164 16.82 18.37 -0.49
C GLU A 164 16.64 17.96 -1.97
N TRP A 165 15.39 18.02 -2.42
CA TRP A 165 14.97 17.77 -3.80
C TRP A 165 15.73 18.55 -4.90
N PRO A 166 16.30 19.76 -4.69
CA PRO A 166 17.05 20.45 -5.75
C PRO A 166 18.35 19.72 -6.13
N GLU A 167 18.94 18.98 -5.18
CA GLU A 167 20.19 18.24 -5.38
C GLU A 167 19.93 16.80 -5.80
N THR A 168 18.90 16.18 -5.21
CA THR A 168 18.58 14.75 -5.44
C THR A 168 17.67 14.52 -6.64
N GLY A 169 16.91 15.54 -7.07
CA GLY A 169 15.89 15.44 -8.12
C GLY A 169 14.65 14.62 -7.73
N ASN A 170 14.60 14.10 -6.50
CA ASN A 170 13.47 13.33 -5.99
C ASN A 170 12.35 14.27 -5.52
N PHE A 171 11.11 14.02 -5.96
CA PHE A 171 9.91 14.74 -5.51
C PHE A 171 10.05 16.29 -5.54
N PRO A 172 10.10 16.93 -6.73
CA PRO A 172 10.27 18.38 -6.83
C PRO A 172 9.13 19.15 -6.17
N ARG A 173 9.48 20.20 -5.41
CA ARG A 173 8.50 21.09 -4.73
C ARG A 173 8.18 22.34 -5.54
N ILE A 174 8.98 22.65 -6.56
CA ILE A 174 8.78 23.79 -7.45
C ILE A 174 8.81 23.27 -8.88
N THR A 175 7.82 23.66 -9.69
CA THR A 175 7.70 23.29 -11.10
C THR A 175 7.34 24.52 -11.94
N MET A 176 7.48 24.40 -13.27
CA MET A 176 7.01 25.42 -14.22
C MET A 176 5.69 24.97 -14.85
N CYS A 177 4.70 25.85 -14.85
CA CYS A 177 3.39 25.60 -15.45
C CYS A 177 3.16 26.53 -16.64
N ASP A 178 2.76 25.93 -17.77
CA ASP A 178 2.27 26.65 -18.93
C ASP A 178 0.76 26.84 -18.85
N TYR A 179 0.29 28.05 -19.14
CA TYR A 179 -1.13 28.30 -19.40
C TYR A 179 -1.30 29.20 -20.63
N ASP A 180 -2.37 28.95 -21.37
CA ASP A 180 -2.70 29.66 -22.59
C ASP A 180 -3.82 30.67 -22.33
N VAL A 181 -3.56 31.95 -22.59
CA VAL A 181 -4.54 33.04 -22.50
C VAL A 181 -4.90 33.52 -23.89
N ARG A 182 -6.19 33.71 -24.16
CA ARG A 182 -6.68 34.27 -25.42
C ARG A 182 -6.87 35.77 -25.29
N VAL A 183 -6.18 36.54 -26.12
CA VAL A 183 -6.31 38.01 -26.18
C VAL A 183 -6.53 38.40 -27.65
N LEU A 184 -7.62 39.11 -27.94
CA LEU A 184 -7.97 39.56 -29.31
C LEU A 184 -8.02 38.44 -30.37
N GLY A 185 -8.38 37.22 -29.97
CA GLY A 185 -8.43 36.05 -30.86
C GLY A 185 -7.09 35.32 -31.06
N ASN A 186 -5.98 35.88 -30.56
CA ASN A 186 -4.68 35.23 -30.57
C ASN A 186 -4.43 34.47 -29.26
N LEU A 187 -3.77 33.31 -29.35
CA LEU A 187 -3.37 32.49 -28.21
C LEU A 187 -1.97 32.93 -27.75
N HIS A 188 -1.86 33.37 -26.51
CA HIS A 188 -0.60 33.72 -25.87
C HIS A 188 -0.31 32.75 -24.73
N ARG A 189 0.84 32.08 -24.79
CA ARG A 189 1.28 31.10 -23.79
C ARG A 189 2.21 31.76 -22.79
N HIS A 190 1.92 31.59 -21.51
CA HIS A 190 2.70 32.13 -20.41
C HIS A 190 3.20 31.00 -19.51
N THR A 191 4.44 31.12 -19.05
CA THR A 191 5.07 30.19 -18.11
C THR A 191 5.19 30.86 -16.75
N VAL A 192 4.72 30.20 -15.69
CA VAL A 192 4.85 30.67 -14.30
C VAL A 192 5.42 29.58 -13.40
N GLN A 193 6.05 30.00 -12.31
CA GLN A 193 6.51 29.11 -11.26
C GLN A 193 5.34 28.67 -10.38
N CYS A 194 5.18 27.36 -10.19
CA CYS A 194 4.19 26.76 -9.31
C CYS A 194 4.87 26.03 -8.15
N VAL A 195 4.28 26.15 -6.96
CA VAL A 195 4.72 25.42 -5.77
C VAL A 195 3.83 24.20 -5.58
N LEU A 196 4.44 23.02 -5.53
CA LEU A 196 3.78 21.74 -5.42
C LEU A 196 3.92 21.19 -4.00
N MET A 197 3.21 21.80 -3.05
CA MET A 197 3.27 21.43 -1.62
C MET A 197 2.87 19.97 -1.37
N ILE A 198 1.97 19.41 -2.18
CA ILE A 198 1.55 18.01 -2.08
C ILE A 198 2.72 17.03 -2.21
N ASN A 199 3.75 17.40 -2.97
CA ASN A 199 4.88 16.51 -3.22
C ASN A 199 5.78 16.35 -1.99
N MET A 200 5.84 17.38 -1.15
CA MET A 200 6.52 17.31 0.14
C MET A 200 5.86 16.27 1.06
N PHE A 201 4.54 16.17 1.04
CA PHE A 201 3.82 15.14 1.79
C PHE A 201 4.03 13.75 1.18
N ASN A 202 3.94 13.64 -0.15
CA ASN A 202 4.14 12.38 -0.87
C ASN A 202 5.52 11.78 -0.57
N GLU A 203 6.57 12.60 -0.57
CA GLU A 203 7.94 12.16 -0.20
C GLU A 203 7.94 11.44 1.16
N LYS A 204 7.35 12.05 2.19
CA LYS A 204 7.35 11.47 3.54
C LYS A 204 6.47 10.22 3.64
N ILE A 205 5.31 10.24 2.96
CA ILE A 205 4.40 9.09 2.93
C ILE A 205 5.07 7.89 2.27
N PHE A 206 5.74 8.08 1.13
CA PHE A 206 6.38 6.98 0.42
C PHE A 206 7.60 6.42 1.15
N VAL A 207 8.39 7.27 1.82
CA VAL A 207 9.48 6.81 2.70
C VAL A 207 8.91 5.99 3.87
N ALA A 208 7.88 6.50 4.56
CA ALA A 208 7.24 5.77 5.65
C ALA A 208 6.63 4.44 5.20
N LEU A 209 5.98 4.43 4.04
CA LEU A 209 5.38 3.22 3.44
C LEU A 209 6.46 2.20 3.06
N TRP A 210 7.61 2.64 2.54
CA TRP A 210 8.73 1.73 2.23
C TRP A 210 9.22 1.00 3.48
N TYR A 211 9.46 1.72 4.58
CA TYR A 211 9.85 1.10 5.86
C TYR A 211 8.76 0.16 6.40
N TRP A 212 7.49 0.57 6.29
CA TRP A 212 6.37 -0.27 6.69
C TRP A 212 6.34 -1.58 5.91
N LEU A 213 6.53 -1.54 4.59
CA LEU A 213 6.61 -2.75 3.76
C LEU A 213 7.80 -3.64 4.14
N CYS A 214 8.96 -3.06 4.45
CA CYS A 214 10.10 -3.82 4.95
C CYS A 214 9.77 -4.56 6.26
N ILE A 215 9.14 -3.88 7.22
CA ILE A 215 8.68 -4.50 8.47
C ILE A 215 7.70 -5.64 8.17
N MET A 216 6.74 -5.40 7.29
CA MET A 216 5.74 -6.42 6.93
C MET A 216 6.35 -7.64 6.24
N LEU A 217 7.41 -7.48 5.44
CA LEU A 217 8.14 -8.60 4.83
C LEU A 217 8.96 -9.41 5.86
N ILE A 218 9.40 -8.79 6.95
CA ILE A 218 10.17 -9.46 8.01
C ILE A 218 9.23 -10.16 9.01
N VAL A 219 8.12 -9.51 9.37
CA VAL A 219 7.23 -9.95 10.45
C VAL A 219 6.23 -11.03 10.00
N ARG A 220 5.89 -11.10 8.71
CA ARG A 220 4.90 -12.05 8.18
C ARG A 220 5.48 -13.32 7.59
#